data_AF-A0A1I5HQ11-F1
#
_entry.id   AF-A0A1I5HQ11-F1
#
_cell.length_a   1.000
_cell.length_b   1.000
_cell.length_c   1.000
_cell.angle_alpha   90.00
_cell.angle_beta   90.00
_cell.angle_gamma   90.00
#
_symmetry.space_group_name_H-M   'P 1'
#
loop_
_entity.id
_entity.type
_entity.pdbx_description
1 polymer ?
#
loop_
_entity_poly.entity_id
_entity_poly.type
_entity_poly.pdbx_seq_one_letter_code
_entity_poly.pdbx_strand_id
1 'polypeptide(L)'
;MVNKSANLEDATPRSAATRQAIMATAERLYAQHGLSAVSNRQIGEAAGQNNTTVVSYHFGSKTTLVREIMTKHSKAIDAIRQRHVSAASASDDVRDWVRCLVRPVTEHLESLGVPSWHARFAVLVLTDPMMRAMITDDSLTRPSLQHTLRELGNCLKDKVSAQVRRERGEMARHVITHTCAERERMLAEGTARPVAAWKHTARTLEDALTGLLTAEVSHR
;
A
#
# COMPACT_ATOMS: atom_id res chain seq x y z
N MET A 1 11.75 40.57 5.59
CA MET A 1 11.84 40.24 4.16
C MET A 1 11.21 38.87 3.94
N VAL A 2 10.13 38.89 3.15
CA VAL A 2 9.41 37.82 2.44
C VAL A 2 8.98 36.56 3.21
N ASN A 3 7.70 36.61 3.58
CA ASN A 3 6.79 35.58 4.04
C ASN A 3 6.67 34.42 3.01
N LYS A 4 7.01 33.18 3.39
CA LYS A 4 6.83 31.98 2.56
C LYS A 4 5.61 31.17 3.03
N SER A 5 4.48 31.84 3.10
CA SER A 5 3.16 31.23 3.29
C SER A 5 2.40 31.36 1.98
N ALA A 6 2.83 30.62 0.96
CA ALA A 6 2.15 30.58 -0.32
C ALA A 6 1.20 29.37 -0.36
N ASN A 7 -0.08 29.67 -0.14
CA ASN A 7 -1.30 29.00 -0.62
C ASN A 7 -1.30 27.47 -0.73
N LEU A 8 -1.81 26.83 0.33
CA LEU A 8 -2.44 25.51 0.23
C LEU A 8 -3.97 25.59 0.06
N GLU A 9 -4.56 26.78 0.04
CA GLU A 9 -6.02 26.96 0.15
C GLU A 9 -6.78 27.35 -1.13
N ASP A 10 -6.16 27.32 -2.32
CA ASP A 10 -6.91 27.65 -3.55
C ASP A 10 -6.51 26.83 -4.79
N ALA A 11 -6.55 25.49 -4.64
CA ALA A 11 -6.46 24.61 -5.79
C ALA A 11 -7.81 24.63 -6.54
N THR A 12 -7.87 25.35 -7.66
CA THR A 12 -9.04 25.30 -8.55
C THR A 12 -9.44 23.84 -8.88
N PRO A 13 -10.73 23.52 -9.05
CA PRO A 13 -11.18 22.16 -9.37
C PRO A 13 -10.43 21.53 -10.56
N ARG A 14 -10.04 22.36 -11.54
CA ARG A 14 -9.23 21.99 -12.69
C ARG A 14 -7.81 21.55 -12.31
N SER A 15 -7.15 22.28 -11.41
CA SER A 15 -5.81 21.93 -10.91
C SER A 15 -5.84 20.58 -10.16
N ALA A 16 -6.88 20.36 -9.33
CA ALA A 16 -7.08 19.10 -8.63
C ALA A 16 -7.33 17.92 -9.60
N ALA A 17 -8.14 18.12 -10.64
CA ALA A 17 -8.38 17.10 -11.67
C ALA A 17 -7.11 16.75 -12.44
N THR A 18 -6.31 17.75 -12.85
CA THR A 18 -5.01 17.52 -13.51
C THR A 18 -4.06 16.74 -12.60
N ARG A 19 -3.97 17.12 -11.31
CA ARG A 19 -3.15 16.41 -10.33
C ARG A 19 -3.54 14.94 -10.22
N GLN A 20 -4.84 14.64 -10.13
CA GLN A 20 -5.34 13.26 -10.07
C GLN A 20 -5.05 12.47 -11.36
N ALA A 21 -5.22 13.09 -12.53
CA ALA A 21 -4.92 12.47 -13.82
C ALA A 21 -3.42 12.12 -13.94
N ILE A 22 -2.53 13.01 -13.49
CA ILE A 22 -1.08 12.76 -13.44
C ILE A 22 -0.77 11.59 -12.50
N MET A 23 -1.34 11.56 -11.28
CA MET A 23 -1.12 10.47 -10.34
C MET A 23 -1.56 9.11 -10.90
N ALA A 24 -2.76 9.03 -11.48
CA ALA A 24 -3.27 7.79 -12.08
C ALA A 24 -2.41 7.33 -13.26
N THR A 25 -1.98 8.27 -14.12
CA THR A 25 -1.10 7.97 -15.25
C THR A 25 0.27 7.49 -14.78
N ALA A 26 0.84 8.15 -13.77
CA ALA A 26 2.13 7.79 -13.20
C ALA A 26 2.09 6.40 -12.56
N GLU A 27 1.08 6.10 -11.74
CA GLU A 27 0.88 4.77 -11.14
C GLU A 27 0.88 3.68 -12.20
N ARG A 28 0.08 3.86 -13.26
CA ARG A 28 0.00 2.92 -14.38
C ARG A 28 1.36 2.75 -15.07
N LEU A 29 2.03 3.84 -15.45
CA LEU A 29 3.31 3.77 -16.15
C LEU A 29 4.40 3.14 -15.28
N TYR A 30 4.46 3.47 -14.00
CA TYR A 30 5.41 2.87 -13.07
C TYR A 30 5.15 1.37 -12.89
N ALA A 31 3.89 0.94 -12.75
CA ALA A 31 3.56 -0.48 -12.65
C ALA A 31 3.88 -1.27 -13.92
N GLN A 32 3.86 -0.62 -15.09
CA GLN A 32 4.10 -1.26 -16.40
C GLN A 32 5.59 -1.28 -16.78
N HIS A 33 6.32 -0.22 -16.49
CA HIS A 33 7.68 0.00 -17.01
C HIS A 33 8.74 0.09 -15.91
N GLY A 34 8.34 0.08 -14.64
CA GLY A 34 9.23 0.27 -13.50
C GLY A 34 9.44 1.73 -13.16
N LEU A 35 9.88 2.01 -11.92
CA LEU A 35 10.10 3.37 -11.46
C LEU A 35 11.16 4.08 -12.30
N SER A 36 12.32 3.45 -12.53
CA SER A 36 13.49 4.10 -13.15
C SER A 36 13.34 4.40 -14.65
N ALA A 37 12.47 3.68 -15.36
CA ALA A 37 12.28 3.84 -16.80
C ALA A 37 11.29 4.96 -17.17
N VAL A 38 10.59 5.54 -16.20
CA VAL A 38 9.51 6.50 -16.42
C VAL A 38 9.91 7.89 -15.94
N SER A 39 9.94 8.85 -16.86
CA SER A 39 10.23 10.26 -16.63
C SER A 39 8.97 11.11 -16.43
N ASN A 40 9.12 12.27 -15.78
CA ASN A 40 8.04 13.26 -15.64
C ASN A 40 7.48 13.71 -16.99
N ARG A 41 8.32 13.78 -18.02
CA ARG A 41 7.90 14.12 -19.39
C ARG A 41 6.94 13.06 -19.95
N GLN A 42 7.32 11.78 -19.90
CA GLN A 42 6.47 10.68 -20.36
C GLN A 42 5.14 10.63 -19.60
N ILE A 43 5.15 10.93 -18.30
CA ILE A 43 3.93 11.02 -17.50
C ILE A 43 3.05 12.17 -17.97
N GLY A 44 3.61 13.37 -18.19
CA GLY A 44 2.85 14.53 -18.68
C GLY A 44 2.23 14.29 -20.06
N GLU A 45 3.01 13.76 -20.99
CA GLU A 45 2.55 13.40 -22.34
C GLU A 45 1.43 12.35 -22.28
N ALA A 46 1.62 11.26 -21.51
CA ALA A 46 0.62 10.20 -21.36
C ALA A 46 -0.64 10.64 -20.59
N ALA A 47 -0.54 11.70 -19.78
CA ALA A 47 -1.66 12.33 -19.07
C ALA A 47 -2.38 13.38 -19.93
N GLY A 48 -2.04 13.48 -21.23
CA GLY A 48 -2.65 14.43 -22.17
C GLY A 48 -2.30 15.88 -21.87
N GLN A 49 -1.18 16.14 -21.19
CA GLN A 49 -0.76 17.49 -20.83
C GLN A 49 0.23 18.03 -21.87
N ASN A 50 -0.12 19.14 -22.52
CA ASN A 50 0.73 19.79 -23.51
C ASN A 50 1.98 20.48 -22.91
N ASN A 51 2.05 20.61 -21.59
CA ASN A 51 3.15 21.25 -20.88
C ASN A 51 3.97 20.20 -20.11
N THR A 52 5.21 19.96 -20.55
CA THR A 52 6.13 18.98 -19.95
C THR A 52 6.56 19.35 -18.52
N THR A 53 6.35 20.60 -18.09
CA THR A 53 6.67 21.07 -16.74
C THR A 53 5.55 20.82 -15.72
N VAL A 54 4.34 20.43 -16.16
CA VAL A 54 3.15 20.30 -15.30
C VAL A 54 3.36 19.31 -14.15
N VAL A 55 4.06 18.21 -14.39
CA VAL A 55 4.35 17.19 -13.37
C VAL A 55 5.32 17.75 -12.33
N SER A 56 6.38 18.43 -12.78
CA SER A 56 7.34 19.09 -11.89
C SER A 56 6.70 20.25 -11.12
N TYR A 57 5.74 20.98 -11.71
CA TYR A 57 4.99 22.03 -11.04
C TYR A 57 4.13 21.47 -9.89
N HIS A 58 3.38 20.39 -10.12
CA HIS A 58 2.50 19.84 -9.10
C HIS A 58 3.23 19.05 -8.01
N PHE A 59 4.29 18.32 -8.36
CA PHE A 59 4.91 17.34 -7.46
C PHE A 59 6.36 17.67 -7.12
N GLY A 60 7.04 18.50 -7.91
CA GLY A 60 8.46 18.81 -7.74
C GLY A 60 9.37 17.65 -8.14
N SER A 61 9.28 16.53 -7.42
CA SER A 61 10.14 15.36 -7.60
C SER A 61 9.33 14.07 -7.80
N LYS A 62 9.98 13.07 -8.42
CA LYS A 62 9.44 11.71 -8.53
C LYS A 62 9.16 11.10 -7.15
N THR A 63 10.04 11.34 -6.19
CA THR A 63 9.89 10.87 -4.80
C THR A 63 8.61 11.42 -4.16
N THR A 64 8.31 12.71 -4.37
CA THR A 64 7.06 13.33 -3.90
C THR A 64 5.84 12.72 -4.59
N LEU A 65 5.89 12.55 -5.92
CA LEU A 65 4.79 11.92 -6.67
C LEU A 65 4.51 10.49 -6.20
N VAL A 66 5.56 9.68 -6.02
CA VAL A 66 5.45 8.31 -5.48
C VAL A 66 4.84 8.32 -4.08
N ARG A 67 5.34 9.20 -3.19
CA ARG A 67 4.81 9.36 -1.84
C ARG A 67 3.32 9.65 -1.87
N GLU A 68 2.90 10.61 -2.68
CA GLU A 68 1.50 11.02 -2.73
C GLU A 68 0.56 9.93 -3.25
N ILE A 69 0.99 9.18 -4.28
CA ILE A 69 0.23 8.02 -4.77
C ILE A 69 0.09 7.01 -3.63
N MET A 70 1.18 6.64 -2.97
CA MET A 70 1.13 5.70 -1.85
C MET A 70 0.27 6.22 -0.70
N THR A 71 0.39 7.48 -0.31
CA THR A 71 -0.41 8.10 0.75
C THR A 71 -1.90 8.06 0.42
N LYS A 72 -2.30 8.34 -0.83
CA LYS A 72 -3.70 8.25 -1.28
C LYS A 72 -4.28 6.86 -1.03
N HIS A 73 -3.59 5.81 -1.48
CA HIS A 73 -4.07 4.43 -1.32
C HIS A 73 -4.01 3.97 0.13
N SER A 74 -2.90 4.27 0.81
CA SER A 74 -2.78 3.93 2.21
C SER A 74 -3.91 4.58 3.02
N LYS A 75 -4.32 5.83 2.77
CA LYS A 75 -5.45 6.47 3.49
C LYS A 75 -6.75 5.68 3.33
N ALA A 76 -7.06 5.22 2.12
CA ALA A 76 -8.23 4.37 1.88
C ALA A 76 -8.12 3.01 2.62
N ILE A 77 -6.94 2.39 2.59
CA ILE A 77 -6.65 1.16 3.34
C ILE A 77 -6.82 1.39 4.85
N ASP A 78 -6.36 2.51 5.40
CA ASP A 78 -6.48 2.80 6.84
C ASP A 78 -7.93 2.98 7.28
N ALA A 79 -8.76 3.65 6.47
CA ALA A 79 -10.19 3.78 6.73
C ALA A 79 -10.89 2.41 6.79
N ILE A 80 -10.50 1.47 5.93
CA ILE A 80 -10.99 0.09 6.00
C ILE A 80 -10.45 -0.61 7.25
N ARG A 81 -9.16 -0.43 7.58
CA ARG A 81 -8.51 -1.03 8.74
C ARG A 81 -9.19 -0.65 10.06
N GLN A 82 -9.60 0.60 10.21
CA GLN A 82 -10.33 1.06 11.39
C GLN A 82 -11.58 0.21 11.66
N ARG A 83 -12.35 -0.14 10.61
CA ARG A 83 -13.53 -1.02 10.76
C ARG A 83 -13.17 -2.41 11.28
N HIS A 84 -12.10 -3.01 10.76
CA HIS A 84 -11.62 -4.34 11.20
C HIS A 84 -11.05 -4.32 12.61
N VAL A 85 -10.28 -3.28 12.97
CA VAL A 85 -9.74 -3.10 14.32
C VAL A 85 -10.84 -2.94 15.35
N SER A 86 -11.89 -2.16 15.07
CA SER A 86 -13.04 -2.04 15.96
C SER A 86 -13.71 -3.40 16.22
N ALA A 87 -13.85 -4.23 15.19
CA ALA A 87 -14.42 -5.58 15.31
C ALA A 87 -13.52 -6.55 16.10
N ALA A 88 -12.19 -6.35 16.06
CA ALA A 88 -11.20 -7.18 16.77
C ALA A 88 -10.87 -6.69 18.19
N SER A 89 -11.48 -5.59 18.66
CA SER A 89 -11.05 -4.83 19.86
C SER A 89 -10.94 -5.63 21.16
N ALA A 90 -11.65 -6.74 21.31
CA ALA A 90 -11.60 -7.63 22.47
C ALA A 90 -10.97 -9.00 22.17
N SER A 91 -10.36 -9.18 20.99
CA SER A 91 -9.82 -10.46 20.53
C SER A 91 -8.39 -10.68 21.01
N ASP A 92 -8.13 -11.89 21.52
CA ASP A 92 -6.80 -12.42 21.81
C ASP A 92 -6.29 -13.39 20.72
N ASP A 93 -7.06 -13.57 19.63
CA ASP A 93 -6.69 -14.44 18.51
C ASP A 93 -5.78 -13.70 17.52
N VAL A 94 -4.60 -14.28 17.27
CA VAL A 94 -3.66 -13.86 16.22
C VAL A 94 -4.34 -13.70 14.87
N ARG A 95 -5.27 -14.59 14.53
CA ARG A 95 -5.97 -14.59 13.23
C ARG A 95 -6.83 -13.34 13.03
N ASP A 96 -7.44 -12.80 14.09
CA ASP A 96 -8.24 -11.58 14.01
C ASP A 96 -7.36 -10.35 13.75
N TRP A 97 -6.16 -10.31 14.35
CA TRP A 97 -5.19 -9.26 14.08
C TRP A 97 -4.50 -9.40 12.72
N VAL A 98 -4.30 -10.63 12.23
CA VAL A 98 -3.87 -10.90 10.85
C VAL A 98 -4.92 -10.42 9.85
N ARG A 99 -6.21 -10.66 10.11
CA ARG A 99 -7.33 -10.11 9.31
C ARG A 99 -7.25 -8.58 9.24
N CYS A 100 -6.95 -7.95 10.38
CA CYS A 100 -6.75 -6.50 10.45
C CYS A 100 -5.57 -6.02 9.62
N LEU A 101 -4.60 -6.86 9.22
CA LEU A 101 -3.52 -6.51 8.28
C LEU A 101 -3.92 -6.75 6.82
N VAL A 102 -4.54 -7.90 6.54
CA VAL A 102 -4.81 -8.41 5.18
C VAL A 102 -6.05 -7.79 4.54
N ARG A 103 -7.21 -7.85 5.20
CA ARG A 103 -8.50 -7.44 4.60
C ARG A 103 -8.50 -6.02 4.07
N PRO A 104 -7.92 -5.02 4.78
CA PRO A 104 -7.94 -3.66 4.29
C PRO A 104 -7.22 -3.47 2.96
N VAL A 105 -6.16 -4.23 2.71
CA VAL A 105 -5.44 -4.19 1.43
C VAL A 105 -6.29 -4.84 0.35
N THR A 106 -6.82 -6.04 0.58
CA THR A 106 -7.58 -6.77 -0.43
C THR A 106 -8.93 -6.13 -0.77
N GLU A 107 -9.63 -5.54 0.22
CA GLU A 107 -10.88 -4.81 -0.01
C GLU A 107 -10.63 -3.53 -0.80
N HIS A 108 -9.54 -2.81 -0.49
CA HIS A 108 -9.15 -1.64 -1.27
C HIS A 108 -8.86 -2.03 -2.72
N LEU A 109 -8.06 -3.08 -2.96
CA LEU A 109 -7.75 -3.56 -4.30
C LEU A 109 -9.00 -4.05 -5.06
N GLU A 110 -9.96 -4.67 -4.37
CA GLU A 110 -11.26 -5.02 -4.96
C GLU A 110 -12.03 -3.77 -5.39
N SER A 111 -12.00 -2.70 -4.59
CA SER A 111 -12.69 -1.44 -4.90
C SER A 111 -12.11 -0.67 -6.09
N LEU A 112 -10.85 -0.91 -6.46
CA LEU A 112 -10.21 -0.27 -7.62
C LEU A 112 -10.71 -0.83 -8.95
N GLY A 113 -11.35 -2.00 -8.95
CA GLY A 113 -11.80 -2.69 -10.15
C GLY A 113 -10.66 -3.35 -10.94
N VAL A 114 -11.00 -3.80 -12.15
CA VAL A 114 -10.08 -4.48 -13.08
C VAL A 114 -10.14 -3.77 -14.45
N PRO A 115 -9.01 -3.34 -15.03
CA PRO A 115 -7.66 -3.46 -14.49
C PRO A 115 -7.36 -2.42 -13.40
N SER A 116 -6.40 -2.75 -12.53
CA SER A 116 -5.75 -1.81 -11.60
C SER A 116 -4.23 -2.02 -11.61
N TRP A 117 -3.49 -1.08 -11.02
CA TRP A 117 -2.02 -1.03 -11.09
C TRP A 117 -1.35 -0.86 -9.72
N HIS A 118 -2.14 -0.62 -8.68
CA HIS A 118 -1.64 -0.21 -7.39
C HIS A 118 -0.78 -1.29 -6.72
N ALA A 119 -1.19 -2.56 -6.75
CA ALA A 119 -0.45 -3.62 -6.07
C ALA A 119 0.92 -3.86 -6.71
N ARG A 120 1.00 -3.88 -8.04
CA ARG A 120 2.28 -3.97 -8.77
C ARG A 120 3.15 -2.74 -8.57
N PHE A 121 2.55 -1.55 -8.57
CA PHE A 121 3.26 -0.32 -8.21
C PHE A 121 3.82 -0.38 -6.78
N ALA A 122 3.02 -0.83 -5.80
CA ALA A 122 3.41 -0.92 -4.40
C ALA A 122 4.60 -1.86 -4.19
N VAL A 123 4.69 -2.99 -4.92
CA VAL A 123 5.88 -3.87 -4.90
C VAL A 123 7.14 -3.08 -5.27
N LEU A 124 7.12 -2.34 -6.38
CA LEU A 124 8.29 -1.60 -6.84
C LEU A 124 8.76 -0.56 -5.81
N VAL A 125 7.82 0.12 -5.17
CA VAL A 125 8.10 1.12 -4.13
C VAL A 125 8.64 0.46 -2.86
N LEU A 126 8.05 -0.67 -2.44
CA LEU A 126 8.39 -1.34 -1.18
C LEU A 126 9.64 -2.23 -1.27
N THR A 127 10.15 -2.50 -2.47
CA THR A 127 11.43 -3.18 -2.69
C THR A 127 12.61 -2.18 -2.74
N ASP A 128 12.37 -0.93 -3.12
CA ASP A 128 13.39 0.13 -3.04
C ASP A 128 13.63 0.53 -1.56
N PRO A 129 14.86 0.43 -1.01
CA PRO A 129 15.10 0.67 0.41
C PRO A 129 14.75 2.08 0.88
N MET A 130 15.04 3.10 0.08
CA MET A 130 14.80 4.51 0.44
C MET A 130 13.31 4.82 0.42
N MET A 131 12.61 4.38 -0.62
CA MET A 131 11.17 4.56 -0.73
C MET A 131 10.42 3.74 0.32
N ARG A 132 10.86 2.49 0.58
CA ARG A 132 10.30 1.66 1.64
C ARG A 132 10.37 2.33 2.99
N ALA A 133 11.53 2.88 3.37
CA ALA A 133 11.69 3.58 4.65
C ALA A 133 10.67 4.72 4.78
N MET A 134 10.60 5.59 3.76
CA MET A 134 9.66 6.70 3.71
C MET A 134 8.19 6.27 3.84
N ILE A 135 7.76 5.24 3.11
CA ILE A 135 6.36 4.77 3.15
C ILE A 135 6.06 4.07 4.47
N THR A 136 7.03 3.35 5.03
CA THR A 136 6.89 2.67 6.32
C THR A 136 6.74 3.70 7.43
N ASP A 137 7.56 4.75 7.44
CA ASP A 137 7.46 5.84 8.42
C ASP A 137 6.09 6.53 8.36
N ASP A 138 5.59 6.90 7.17
CA ASP A 138 4.24 7.47 7.02
C ASP A 138 3.15 6.51 7.53
N SER A 139 3.27 5.23 7.19
CA SER A 139 2.27 4.22 7.57
C SER A 139 2.26 3.98 9.08
N LEU A 140 3.42 3.97 9.72
CA LEU A 140 3.57 3.76 11.16
C LEU A 140 3.08 4.94 11.99
N THR A 141 2.79 6.11 11.41
CA THR A 141 2.15 7.22 12.15
C THR A 141 0.66 6.98 12.40
N ARG A 142 0.06 5.96 11.79
CA ARG A 142 -1.39 5.76 11.76
C ARG A 142 -1.86 4.97 12.98
N PRO A 143 -2.81 5.50 13.78
CA PRO A 143 -3.25 4.84 15.00
C PRO A 143 -3.78 3.42 14.78
N SER A 144 -4.53 3.18 13.69
CA SER A 144 -5.13 1.87 13.42
C SER A 144 -4.08 0.79 13.15
N LEU A 145 -3.02 1.13 12.42
CA LEU A 145 -1.92 0.21 12.13
C LEU A 145 -1.06 -0.02 13.38
N GLN A 146 -0.72 1.04 14.13
CA GLN A 146 0.01 0.91 15.38
C GLN A 146 -0.73 0.01 16.38
N HIS A 147 -2.05 0.21 16.51
CA HIS A 147 -2.91 -0.62 17.34
C HIS A 147 -2.86 -2.08 16.89
N THR A 148 -3.06 -2.34 15.59
CA THR A 148 -3.00 -3.71 15.01
C THR A 148 -1.67 -4.40 15.31
N LEU A 149 -0.55 -3.71 15.08
CA LEU A 149 0.79 -4.29 15.30
C LEU A 149 1.08 -4.54 16.78
N ARG A 150 0.61 -3.66 17.67
CA ARG A 150 0.76 -3.83 19.11
C ARG A 150 -0.04 -5.03 19.62
N GLU A 151 -1.31 -5.16 19.25
CA GLU A 151 -2.14 -6.27 19.72
C GLU A 151 -1.71 -7.62 19.13
N LEU A 152 -1.35 -7.65 17.84
CA LEU A 152 -0.69 -8.82 17.25
C LEU A 152 0.59 -9.20 18.01
N GLY A 153 1.38 -8.19 18.39
CA GLY A 153 2.55 -8.36 19.23
C GLY A 153 2.20 -8.96 20.59
N ASN A 154 1.13 -8.50 21.23
CA ASN A 154 0.66 -8.98 22.52
C ASN A 154 0.23 -10.46 22.47
N CYS A 155 -0.49 -10.88 21.43
CA CYS A 155 -0.89 -12.28 21.24
C CYS A 155 0.31 -13.25 21.09
N LEU A 156 1.45 -12.75 20.59
CA LEU A 156 2.62 -13.56 20.27
C LEU A 156 3.74 -13.47 21.32
N LYS A 157 3.66 -12.53 22.28
CA LYS A 157 4.80 -12.17 23.15
C LYS A 157 5.31 -13.33 24.01
N ASP A 158 4.44 -14.24 24.41
CA ASP A 158 4.78 -15.37 25.28
C ASP A 158 5.26 -16.60 24.50
N LYS A 159 5.05 -16.61 23.17
CA LYS A 159 5.40 -17.74 22.28
C LYS A 159 6.64 -17.45 21.44
N VAL A 160 6.87 -16.18 21.09
CA VAL A 160 7.87 -15.77 20.09
C VAL A 160 8.61 -14.53 20.58
N SER A 161 9.95 -14.58 20.54
CA SER A 161 10.80 -13.47 20.95
C SER A 161 10.56 -12.21 20.10
N ALA A 162 10.89 -11.03 20.64
CA ALA A 162 10.72 -9.77 19.91
C ALA A 162 11.51 -9.72 18.58
N GLN A 163 12.69 -10.34 18.52
CA GLN A 163 13.49 -10.43 17.30
C GLN A 163 12.76 -11.26 16.23
N VAL A 164 12.31 -12.46 16.58
CA VAL A 164 11.61 -13.35 15.63
C VAL A 164 10.27 -12.75 15.18
N ARG A 165 9.55 -12.04 16.07
CA ARG A 165 8.34 -11.30 15.70
C ARG A 165 8.61 -10.22 14.64
N ARG A 166 9.74 -9.48 14.75
CA ARG A 166 10.14 -8.49 13.74
C ARG A 166 10.46 -9.15 12.40
N GLU A 167 11.29 -10.18 12.40
CA GLU A 167 11.68 -10.93 11.20
C GLU A 167 10.45 -11.51 10.48
N ARG A 168 9.55 -12.16 11.22
CA ARG A 168 8.29 -12.69 10.67
C ARG A 168 7.34 -11.59 10.19
N GLY A 169 7.32 -10.43 10.86
CA GLY A 169 6.57 -9.26 10.40
C GLY A 169 7.06 -8.74 9.05
N GLU A 170 8.38 -8.71 8.83
CA GLU A 170 8.97 -8.36 7.53
C GLU A 170 8.60 -9.37 6.44
N MET A 171 8.68 -10.67 6.76
CA MET A 171 8.23 -11.73 5.85
C MET A 171 6.75 -11.59 5.52
N ALA A 172 5.89 -11.34 6.52
CA ALA A 172 4.47 -11.15 6.34
C ALA A 172 4.16 -9.99 5.38
N ARG A 173 4.85 -8.85 5.55
CA ARG A 173 4.72 -7.70 4.63
C ARG A 173 5.08 -8.09 3.19
N HIS A 174 6.19 -8.83 2.98
CA HIS A 174 6.57 -9.30 1.65
C HIS A 174 5.50 -10.22 1.05
N VAL A 175 5.02 -11.19 1.80
CA VAL A 175 3.98 -12.14 1.36
C VAL A 175 2.70 -11.41 0.96
N ILE A 176 2.21 -10.46 1.78
CA ILE A 176 1.02 -9.64 1.44
C ILE A 176 1.25 -8.89 0.13
N THR A 177 2.36 -8.15 0.05
CA THR A 177 2.63 -7.24 -1.07
C THR A 177 2.76 -8.00 -2.39
N HIS A 178 3.59 -9.05 -2.43
CA HIS A 178 3.84 -9.82 -3.65
C HIS A 178 2.64 -10.66 -4.08
N THR A 179 1.91 -11.27 -3.14
CA THR A 179 0.71 -12.05 -3.47
C THR A 179 -0.38 -11.17 -4.07
N CYS A 180 -0.56 -9.95 -3.55
CA CYS A 180 -1.52 -9.00 -4.11
C CYS A 180 -1.11 -8.53 -5.51
N ALA A 181 0.17 -8.25 -5.74
CA ALA A 181 0.66 -7.84 -7.06
C ALA A 181 0.51 -8.94 -8.11
N GLU A 182 0.79 -10.20 -7.75
CA GLU A 182 0.59 -11.33 -8.64
C GLU A 182 -0.90 -11.52 -8.96
N ARG A 183 -1.77 -11.42 -7.95
CA ARG A 183 -3.21 -11.48 -8.17
C ARG A 183 -3.71 -10.36 -9.09
N GLU A 184 -3.24 -9.12 -8.89
CA GLU A 184 -3.58 -7.98 -9.74
C GLU A 184 -3.15 -8.20 -11.19
N ARG A 185 -1.94 -8.76 -11.40
CA ARG A 185 -1.46 -9.13 -12.74
C ARG A 185 -2.38 -10.16 -13.41
N MET A 186 -2.69 -11.24 -12.70
CA MET A 186 -3.56 -12.31 -13.24
C MET A 186 -4.96 -11.80 -13.63
N LEU A 187 -5.51 -10.87 -12.85
CA LEU A 187 -6.79 -10.23 -13.17
C LEU A 187 -6.68 -9.33 -14.40
N ALA A 188 -5.60 -8.56 -14.52
CA ALA A 188 -5.36 -7.70 -15.68
C ALA A 188 -5.13 -8.50 -16.98
N GLU A 189 -4.54 -9.69 -16.90
CA GLU A 189 -4.28 -10.60 -18.02
C GLU A 189 -5.47 -11.53 -18.33
N GLY A 190 -6.53 -11.52 -17.52
CA GLY A 190 -7.68 -12.40 -17.68
C GLY A 190 -7.42 -13.88 -17.32
N THR A 191 -6.30 -14.19 -16.67
CA THR A 191 -5.91 -15.55 -16.27
C THR A 191 -6.54 -15.98 -14.93
N ALA A 192 -7.15 -15.05 -14.19
CA ALA A 192 -7.97 -15.33 -13.01
C ALA A 192 -9.41 -14.85 -13.19
N ARG A 193 -10.38 -15.61 -12.67
CA ARG A 193 -11.79 -15.17 -12.63
C ARG A 193 -11.94 -13.99 -11.66
N PRO A 194 -12.53 -12.86 -12.06
CA PRO A 194 -12.69 -11.69 -11.18
C PRO A 194 -13.56 -11.95 -9.94
N VAL A 195 -14.60 -12.79 -10.09
CA VAL A 195 -15.58 -13.02 -9.03
C VAL A 195 -14.92 -13.62 -7.79
N ALA A 196 -15.01 -12.91 -6.67
CA ALA A 196 -14.47 -13.29 -5.36
C ALA A 196 -12.94 -13.52 -5.34
N ALA A 197 -12.20 -13.04 -6.36
CA ALA A 197 -10.75 -13.21 -6.44
C ALA A 197 -10.05 -12.66 -5.20
N TRP A 198 -10.37 -11.43 -4.80
CA TRP A 198 -9.78 -10.77 -3.64
C TRP A 198 -10.22 -11.39 -2.32
N LYS A 199 -11.49 -11.82 -2.20
CA LYS A 199 -11.97 -12.55 -1.02
C LYS A 199 -11.24 -13.87 -0.80
N HIS A 200 -10.96 -14.61 -1.87
CA HIS A 200 -10.17 -15.83 -1.81
C HIS A 200 -8.71 -15.52 -1.45
N THR A 201 -8.07 -14.56 -2.13
CA THR A 201 -6.70 -14.12 -1.80
C THR A 201 -6.56 -13.73 -0.32
N ALA A 202 -7.53 -12.99 0.22
CA ALA A 202 -7.53 -12.61 1.63
C ALA A 202 -7.55 -13.81 2.59
N ARG A 203 -8.40 -14.82 2.33
CA ARG A 203 -8.45 -16.04 3.15
C ARG A 203 -7.12 -16.81 3.10
N THR A 204 -6.57 -17.00 1.91
CA THR A 204 -5.29 -17.70 1.73
C THR A 204 -4.15 -16.96 2.44
N LEU A 205 -4.12 -15.63 2.36
CA LEU A 205 -3.15 -14.82 3.09
C LEU A 205 -3.35 -14.91 4.60
N GLU A 206 -4.60 -14.87 5.09
CA GLU A 206 -4.89 -15.02 6.53
C GLU A 206 -4.41 -16.36 7.08
N ASP A 207 -4.67 -17.46 6.37
CA ASP A 207 -4.21 -18.79 6.75
C ASP A 207 -2.68 -18.89 6.78
N ALA A 208 -2.04 -18.49 5.68
CA ALA A 208 -0.59 -18.56 5.53
C ALA A 208 0.14 -17.68 6.55
N LEU A 209 -0.33 -16.44 6.77
CA LEU A 209 0.30 -15.51 7.69
C LEU A 209 0.08 -15.89 9.15
N THR A 210 -1.09 -16.44 9.50
CA THR A 210 -1.32 -16.96 10.86
C THR A 210 -0.30 -18.06 11.14
N GLY A 211 -0.17 -19.05 10.24
CA GLY A 211 0.82 -20.13 10.38
C GLY A 211 2.26 -19.62 10.43
N LEU A 212 2.63 -18.68 9.55
CA LEU A 212 3.96 -18.08 9.52
C LEU A 212 4.29 -17.37 10.83
N LEU A 213 3.35 -16.58 11.37
CA LEU A 213 3.56 -15.79 12.58
C LEU A 213 3.61 -16.66 13.84
N THR A 214 2.83 -17.74 13.90
CA THR A 214 2.74 -18.64 15.05
C THR A 214 3.65 -19.86 14.97
N ALA A 215 4.38 -20.06 13.87
CA ALA A 215 5.25 -21.22 13.68
C ALA A 215 6.18 -21.43 14.87
N GLU A 216 6.49 -22.68 15.22
CA GLU A 216 7.45 -22.96 16.27
C GLU A 216 8.83 -22.38 15.93
N VAL A 217 9.59 -21.97 16.95
CA VAL A 217 10.96 -21.52 16.77
C VAL A 217 11.85 -22.75 16.91
N SER A 218 12.62 -23.08 15.88
CA SER A 218 13.61 -24.15 15.97
C SER A 218 14.58 -23.84 17.12
N HIS A 219 14.63 -24.72 18.12
CA HIS A 219 15.67 -24.67 19.14
C HIS A 219 17.01 -24.94 18.45
N ARG A 220 18.00 -24.08 18.72
CA ARG A 220 19.41 -24.38 18.42
C ARG A 220 19.98 -25.29 19.48
#